data_AF-A0A9R1V3T6-F1
#
_entry.id   AF-A0A9R1V3T6-F1
#
_cell.length_a   1.000
_cell.length_b   1.000
_cell.length_c   1.000
_cell.angle_alpha   90.00
_cell.angle_beta   90.00
_cell.angle_gamma   90.00
#
_symmetry.space_group_name_H-M   'P 1'
#
loop_
_entity.id
_entity.type
_entity.pdbx_description
1 polymer ?
#
loop_
_entity_poly.entity_id
_entity_poly.type
_entity_poly.pdbx_seq_one_letter_code
_entity_poly.pdbx_strand_id
1 'polypeptide(L)'
;MSDVGVSMRRFDCESFLLQGIGFGLDRISDDYKIVRLSYVKDHSFVYAVKSGTWCEIASAKHENQIHSVHYDALFFNGVLHWVIDVYDTEPKDVCICCILTFDLSTHVFGMITLPTSNRYWSTAGLRTIQGSLALISYSHEFNECRAPLI
;
A
#
# COMPACT_ATOMS: atom_id res chain seq x y z
N MET A 1 6.63 43.54 16.05
CA MET A 1 5.64 42.49 16.39
C MET A 1 5.33 41.76 15.10
N SER A 2 5.83 40.53 15.01
CA SER A 2 5.81 39.65 13.84
C SER A 2 4.54 38.83 13.81
N ASP A 3 3.77 38.93 12.73
CA ASP A 3 2.74 37.95 12.38
C ASP A 3 3.32 37.06 11.28
N VAL A 4 3.84 35.90 11.67
CA VAL A 4 4.33 34.88 10.72
C VAL A 4 3.12 34.04 10.36
N GLY A 5 2.40 34.49 9.33
CA GLY A 5 1.35 33.72 8.69
C GLY A 5 1.90 32.37 8.26
N VAL A 6 1.46 31.31 8.94
CA VAL A 6 1.73 29.94 8.54
C VAL A 6 1.00 29.72 7.21
N SER A 7 1.75 29.79 6.12
CA SER A 7 1.28 29.40 4.80
C SER A 7 0.89 27.93 4.84
N MET A 8 -0.41 27.68 4.83
CA MET A 8 -1.00 26.36 4.65
C MET A 8 -0.60 25.88 3.25
N ARG A 9 0.52 25.14 3.17
CA ARG A 9 0.96 24.53 1.92
C ARG A 9 -0.18 23.65 1.43
N ARG A 10 -0.61 23.87 0.18
CA ARG A 10 -1.51 22.96 -0.54
C ARG A 10 -0.94 21.55 -0.38
N PHE A 11 -1.65 20.68 0.32
CA PHE A 11 -1.40 19.26 0.24
C PHE A 11 -1.93 18.82 -1.12
N ASP A 12 -1.04 18.55 -2.06
CA ASP A 12 -1.42 18.03 -3.38
C ASP A 12 -2.19 16.72 -3.19
N CYS A 13 -3.30 16.56 -3.91
CA CYS A 13 -4.20 15.39 -3.85
C CYS A 13 -3.44 14.05 -4.08
N GLU A 14 -2.35 14.10 -4.85
CA GLU A 14 -1.40 13.00 -5.09
C GLU A 14 -0.80 12.40 -3.81
N SER A 15 -0.64 13.21 -2.75
CA SER A 15 0.02 12.80 -1.50
C SER A 15 -0.80 11.83 -0.64
N PHE A 16 -2.10 11.70 -0.89
CA PHE A 16 -2.96 10.74 -0.17
C PHE A 16 -2.88 9.32 -0.75
N LEU A 17 -2.60 9.17 -2.04
CA LEU A 17 -2.48 7.86 -2.70
C LEU A 17 -1.20 7.11 -2.32
N LEU A 18 -0.26 7.82 -1.70
CA LEU A 18 1.05 7.33 -1.26
C LEU A 18 1.12 7.20 0.27
N GLN A 19 -0.02 6.92 0.90
CA GLN A 19 -0.11 6.65 2.34
C GLN A 19 -0.93 5.38 2.56
N GLY A 20 -0.51 4.59 3.54
CA GLY A 20 -1.22 3.40 3.97
C GLY A 20 -1.16 3.29 5.49
N ILE A 21 -2.18 2.66 6.07
CA ILE A 21 -2.20 2.33 7.49
C ILE A 21 -2.44 0.83 7.66
N GLY A 22 -1.82 0.25 8.67
CA GLY A 22 -2.05 -1.12 9.06
C GLY A 22 -2.05 -1.27 10.57
N PHE A 23 -2.81 -2.24 11.05
CA PHE A 23 -2.89 -2.57 12.47
C PHE A 23 -2.80 -4.08 12.63
N GLY A 24 -2.00 -4.55 13.58
CA GLY A 24 -1.88 -5.97 13.85
C GLY A 24 -1.14 -6.29 15.14
N LEU A 25 -1.12 -7.57 15.47
CA LEU A 25 -0.43 -8.09 16.63
C LEU A 25 0.96 -8.59 16.24
N ASP A 26 2.00 -8.01 16.82
CA ASP A 26 3.32 -8.62 16.85
C ASP A 26 3.34 -9.68 17.95
N ARG A 27 3.37 -10.96 17.56
CA ARG A 27 3.36 -12.08 18.51
C ARG A 27 4.68 -12.23 19.26
N ILE A 28 5.79 -11.70 18.75
CA ILE A 28 7.11 -11.82 19.38
C ILE A 28 7.24 -10.87 20.56
N SER A 29 6.82 -9.61 20.38
CA SER A 29 6.75 -8.63 21.48
C SER A 29 5.43 -8.68 22.26
N ASP A 30 4.47 -9.49 21.80
CA ASP A 30 3.11 -9.56 22.31
C ASP A 30 2.43 -8.17 22.32
N ASP A 31 2.71 -7.33 21.32
CA ASP A 31 2.24 -5.94 21.27
C ASP A 31 1.37 -5.69 20.04
N TYR A 32 0.33 -4.89 20.22
CA TYR A 32 -0.42 -4.35 19.10
C TYR A 32 0.37 -3.18 18.51
N LYS A 33 0.50 -3.19 17.19
CA LYS A 33 1.24 -2.17 16.47
C LYS A 33 0.39 -1.53 15.38
N ILE A 34 0.57 -0.23 15.21
CA ILE A 34 0.03 0.53 14.07
C ILE A 34 1.19 0.90 13.17
N VAL A 35 1.11 0.57 11.89
CA VAL A 35 2.09 0.96 10.89
C VAL A 35 1.49 2.05 10.02
N ARG A 36 2.21 3.14 9.85
CA ARG A 36 1.88 4.20 8.91
C ARG A 36 2.96 4.27 7.84
N LEU A 37 2.57 3.98 6.61
CA LEU A 37 3.42 4.16 5.43
C LEU A 37 3.41 5.63 5.02
N SER A 38 4.58 6.17 4.76
CA SER A 38 4.74 7.51 4.21
C SER A 38 5.82 7.50 3.14
N TYR A 39 5.38 7.50 1.88
CA TYR A 39 6.30 7.47 0.74
C TYR A 39 6.79 8.87 0.34
N VAL A 40 6.07 9.93 0.73
CA VAL A 40 6.45 11.33 0.47
C VAL A 40 7.64 11.77 1.32
N LYS A 41 7.82 11.19 2.50
CA LYS A 41 8.85 11.60 3.48
C LYS A 41 9.97 10.58 3.68
N ASP A 42 10.11 9.60 2.80
CA ASP A 42 11.18 8.57 2.84
C ASP A 42 11.26 7.72 4.12
N HIS A 43 10.30 7.89 5.02
CA HIS A 43 10.23 7.24 6.31
C HIS A 43 8.82 6.74 6.58
N SER A 44 8.71 5.53 7.10
CA SER A 44 7.48 4.97 7.64
C SER A 44 7.57 4.94 9.17
N PHE A 45 6.45 4.73 9.85
CA PHE A 45 6.41 4.76 11.31
C PHE A 45 5.65 3.57 11.86
N VAL A 46 6.12 3.07 13.00
CA VAL A 46 5.45 2.03 13.79
C VAL A 46 5.13 2.60 15.15
N TYR A 47 3.88 2.54 15.54
CA TYR A 47 3.44 2.80 16.91
C TYR A 47 3.34 1.48 17.66
N ALA A 48 3.97 1.41 18.82
CA ALA A 48 3.85 0.31 19.77
C ALA A 48 2.83 0.70 20.86
N VAL A 49 1.74 -0.07 21.00
CA VAL A 49 0.64 0.28 21.92
C VAL A 49 1.07 0.12 23.37
N LYS A 50 1.84 -0.92 23.71
CA LYS A 50 2.32 -1.14 25.08
C LYS A 50 3.19 0.00 25.60
N SER A 51 4.12 0.51 24.79
CA SER A 51 4.99 1.63 25.18
C SER A 51 4.36 3.00 24.93
N GLY A 52 3.36 3.07 24.05
CA GLY A 52 2.72 4.32 23.65
C GLY A 52 3.61 5.21 22.78
N THR A 53 4.59 4.63 22.07
CA THR A 53 5.62 5.38 21.34
C THR A 53 5.58 5.13 19.84
N TRP A 54 5.82 6.19 19.06
CA TRP A 54 6.13 6.09 17.63
C TRP A 54 7.63 5.88 17.42
N CYS A 55 7.98 4.93 16.56
CA CYS A 55 9.33 4.67 16.09
C CYS A 55 9.38 4.85 14.58
N GLU A 56 10.39 5.57 14.11
CA GLU A 56 10.66 5.70 12.68
C GLU A 56 11.32 4.42 12.16
N ILE A 57 10.92 4.00 10.97
CA ILE A 57 11.48 2.85 10.25
C ILE A 57 11.80 3.24 8.81
N ALA A 58 12.63 2.43 8.17
CA ALA A 58 12.91 2.57 6.75
C ALA A 58 11.60 2.59 5.94
N SER A 59 11.56 3.38 4.86
CA SER A 59 10.43 3.32 3.94
C SER A 59 10.49 2.08 3.07
N ALA A 60 9.33 1.60 2.65
CA ALA A 60 9.17 0.52 1.67
C ALA A 60 9.58 0.93 0.24
N LYS A 61 10.45 1.93 0.08
CA LYS A 61 10.94 2.42 -1.22
C LYS A 61 11.73 1.31 -1.93
N HIS A 62 11.03 0.45 -2.65
CA HIS A 62 11.58 -0.20 -3.82
C HIS A 62 11.69 0.87 -4.91
N GLU A 63 12.87 1.48 -5.03
CA GLU A 63 13.37 2.18 -6.24
C GLU A 63 12.44 3.24 -6.87
N ASN A 64 11.58 3.92 -6.09
CA ASN A 64 10.61 4.90 -6.59
C ASN A 64 9.61 4.35 -7.64
N GLN A 65 9.35 3.04 -7.61
CA GLN A 65 8.43 2.38 -8.54
C GLN A 65 6.98 2.39 -8.04
N ILE A 66 6.74 2.55 -6.73
CA ILE A 66 5.38 2.56 -6.17
C ILE A 66 4.64 3.81 -6.64
N HIS A 67 3.56 3.59 -7.38
CA HIS A 67 2.66 4.61 -7.91
C HIS A 67 1.52 4.90 -6.94
N SER A 68 0.91 3.85 -6.37
CA SER A 68 -0.25 3.96 -5.49
C SER A 68 -0.21 2.88 -4.41
N VAL A 69 -0.86 3.17 -3.28
CA VAL A 69 -1.08 2.23 -2.19
C VAL A 69 -2.55 2.26 -1.80
N HIS A 70 -3.18 1.09 -1.79
CA HIS A 70 -4.50 0.96 -1.19
C HIS A 70 -4.37 1.20 0.32
N TYR A 71 -5.17 2.15 0.83
CA TYR A 71 -4.96 2.70 2.17
C TYR A 71 -4.95 1.65 3.29
N ASP A 72 -5.86 0.67 3.23
CA ASP A 72 -6.06 -0.31 4.30
C ASP A 72 -5.22 -1.57 4.11
N ALA A 73 -4.46 -1.94 5.14
CA ALA A 73 -3.76 -3.21 5.22
C ALA A 73 -4.69 -4.36 5.63
N LEU A 74 -4.43 -5.56 5.11
CA LEU A 74 -4.90 -6.80 5.70
C LEU A 74 -3.82 -7.42 6.59
N PHE A 75 -4.13 -7.61 7.86
CA PHE A 75 -3.28 -8.37 8.77
C PHE A 75 -3.54 -9.87 8.64
N PHE A 76 -2.49 -10.63 8.32
CA PHE A 76 -2.56 -12.08 8.18
C PHE A 76 -1.23 -12.72 8.60
N ASN A 77 -1.28 -13.72 9.49
CA ASN A 77 -0.11 -14.46 9.97
C ASN A 77 1.09 -13.62 10.47
N GLY A 78 0.83 -12.49 11.16
CA GLY A 78 1.89 -11.63 11.70
C GLY A 78 2.41 -10.59 10.70
N VAL A 79 1.88 -10.59 9.48
CA VAL A 79 2.31 -9.73 8.38
C VAL A 79 1.15 -8.84 7.95
N LEU A 80 1.45 -7.57 7.72
CA LEU A 80 0.52 -6.63 7.09
C LEU A 80 0.70 -6.68 5.58
N HIS A 81 -0.42 -6.70 4.85
CA HIS A 81 -0.45 -6.80 3.40
C HIS A 81 -1.23 -5.62 2.82
N TRP A 82 -0.61 -4.85 1.93
CA TRP A 82 -1.29 -3.80 1.16
C TRP A 82 -1.28 -4.16 -0.32
N VAL A 83 -2.36 -3.83 -1.00
CA VAL A 83 -2.36 -3.79 -2.46
C VAL A 83 -1.65 -2.51 -2.89
N ILE A 84 -0.70 -2.63 -3.81
CA ILE A 84 0.04 -1.50 -4.36
C ILE A 84 0.06 -1.61 -5.88
N ASP A 85 0.17 -0.46 -6.54
CA ASP A 85 0.52 -0.38 -7.95
C ASP A 85 1.98 0.08 -8.07
N VAL A 86 2.77 -0.63 -8.87
CA VAL A 86 4.16 -0.28 -9.17
C VAL A 86 4.37 -0.13 -10.67
N TYR A 87 5.26 0.76 -11.08
CA TYR A 87 5.68 0.86 -12.48
C TYR A 87 6.61 -0.30 -12.85
N ASP A 88 6.27 -1.00 -13.93
CA ASP A 88 6.98 -2.20 -14.41
C ASP A 88 8.34 -1.86 -15.06
N THR A 89 8.39 -0.74 -15.79
CA THR A 89 9.58 -0.29 -16.52
C THR A 89 9.67 1.23 -16.54
N GLU A 90 10.86 1.74 -16.86
CA GLU A 90 11.02 3.09 -17.40
C GLU A 90 10.93 3.04 -18.94
N PRO A 91 10.11 3.89 -19.59
CA PRO A 91 9.25 4.92 -19.01
C PRO A 91 8.06 4.33 -18.25
N LYS A 92 7.60 5.05 -17.22
CA LYS A 92 6.50 4.74 -16.28
C LYS A 92 5.11 4.68 -16.93
N ASP A 93 4.97 3.90 -17.98
CA ASP A 93 3.76 3.82 -18.80
C ASP A 93 2.86 2.64 -18.42
N VAL A 94 3.39 1.67 -17.65
CA VAL A 94 2.67 0.45 -17.25
C VAL A 94 2.77 0.26 -15.75
N CYS A 95 1.61 0.30 -15.08
CA CYS A 95 1.47 -0.09 -13.68
C CYS A 95 1.11 -1.58 -13.60
N ILE A 96 1.78 -2.31 -12.72
CA ILE A 96 1.45 -3.68 -12.33
C ILE A 96 1.01 -3.68 -10.87
N CYS A 97 0.01 -4.51 -10.57
CA CYS A 97 -0.48 -4.68 -9.21
C CYS A 97 0.38 -5.70 -8.46
N CYS A 98 0.79 -5.36 -7.25
CA CYS A 98 1.58 -6.19 -6.34
C CYS A 98 0.99 -6.16 -4.93
N ILE A 99 1.45 -7.07 -4.07
CA ILE A 99 1.17 -7.04 -2.64
C ILE A 99 2.45 -6.62 -1.91
N LEU A 100 2.41 -5.48 -1.22
CA LEU A 100 3.44 -5.08 -0.28
C LEU A 100 3.22 -5.81 1.04
N THR A 101 4.28 -6.35 1.61
CA THR A 101 4.24 -7.01 2.92
C THR A 101 5.10 -6.28 3.94
N PHE A 102 4.67 -6.27 5.20
CA PHE A 102 5.49 -5.81 6.32
C PHE A 102 5.35 -6.75 7.52
N ASP A 103 6.47 -7.30 7.98
CA ASP A 103 6.52 -8.13 9.19
C ASP A 103 6.60 -7.23 10.43
N LEU A 104 5.61 -7.34 11.33
CA LEU A 104 5.51 -6.50 12.52
C LEU A 104 6.60 -6.75 13.57
N SER A 105 7.20 -7.93 13.55
CA SER A 105 8.19 -8.41 14.52
C SER A 105 9.59 -7.98 14.10
N THR A 106 9.91 -8.10 12.81
CA THR A 106 11.25 -7.80 12.26
C THR A 106 11.36 -6.42 11.62
N HIS A 107 10.23 -5.75 11.38
CA HIS A 107 10.14 -4.47 10.66
C HIS A 107 10.72 -4.53 9.24
N VAL A 108 10.61 -5.69 8.60
CA VAL A 108 11.11 -5.91 7.23
C VAL A 108 9.97 -5.79 6.23
N PHE A 109 10.19 -5.01 5.17
CA PHE A 109 9.33 -4.96 4.00
C PHE A 109 9.66 -6.08 3.01
N GLY A 110 8.64 -6.54 2.31
CA GLY A 110 8.76 -7.48 1.19
C GLY A 110 7.70 -7.20 0.13
N MET A 111 7.74 -7.98 -0.94
CA MET A 111 6.81 -7.84 -2.05
C MET A 111 6.43 -9.21 -2.62
N ILE A 112 5.15 -9.37 -2.96
CA ILE A 112 4.63 -10.53 -3.68
C ILE A 112 4.11 -10.03 -5.03
N THR A 113 4.72 -10.53 -6.10
CA THR A 113 4.25 -10.27 -7.46
C THR A 113 3.04 -11.14 -7.78
N LEU A 114 2.10 -10.58 -8.54
CA LEU A 114 0.92 -11.33 -8.96
C LEU A 114 1.24 -12.16 -10.21
N PRO A 115 0.71 -13.38 -10.33
CA PRO A 115 1.02 -14.29 -11.44
C PRO A 115 0.49 -13.80 -12.80
N THR A 116 -0.41 -12.80 -12.81
CA THR A 116 -0.99 -12.29 -14.06
C THR A 116 -1.32 -10.80 -13.89
N SER A 117 -0.32 -9.94 -14.09
CA SER A 117 -0.52 -8.50 -14.18
C SER A 117 -1.14 -8.14 -15.53
N ASN A 118 -2.44 -8.38 -15.69
CA ASN A 118 -3.14 -7.87 -16.86
C ASN A 118 -3.63 -6.44 -16.59
N ARG A 119 -3.58 -5.60 -17.62
CA ARG A 119 -4.04 -4.19 -17.55
C ARG A 119 -5.58 -4.05 -17.49
N TYR A 120 -6.31 -5.16 -17.48
CA TYR A 120 -7.76 -5.19 -17.59
C TYR A 120 -8.44 -5.56 -16.27
N TRP A 121 -7.68 -5.92 -15.24
CA TRP A 121 -8.20 -6.22 -13.92
C TRP A 121 -7.92 -5.07 -12.96
N SER A 122 -8.92 -4.72 -12.17
CA SER A 122 -8.74 -3.88 -11.00
C SER A 122 -8.86 -4.74 -9.75
N THR A 123 -7.97 -4.49 -8.79
CA THR A 123 -8.00 -5.16 -7.50
C THR A 123 -8.99 -4.46 -6.58
N ALA A 124 -10.02 -5.20 -6.15
CA ALA A 124 -10.99 -4.72 -5.17
C ALA A 124 -10.44 -4.76 -3.74
N GLY A 125 -9.49 -5.67 -3.46
CA GLY A 125 -8.75 -5.70 -2.19
C GLY A 125 -8.31 -7.11 -1.79
N LEU A 126 -7.72 -7.19 -0.60
CA LEU A 126 -7.27 -8.43 0.02
C LEU A 126 -8.30 -8.95 1.02
N ARG A 127 -8.47 -10.27 1.09
CA ARG A 127 -9.32 -10.95 2.07
C ARG A 127 -8.65 -12.22 2.56
N THR A 128 -9.18 -12.75 3.66
CA THR A 128 -8.90 -14.12 4.08
C THR A 128 -10.05 -15.03 3.66
N ILE A 129 -9.75 -16.10 2.92
CA ILE A 129 -10.73 -17.12 2.51
C ILE A 129 -10.19 -18.46 2.97
N GLN A 130 -10.95 -19.15 3.83
CA GLN A 130 -10.58 -20.48 4.36
C GLN A 130 -9.15 -20.51 4.94
N GLY A 131 -8.77 -19.47 5.67
CA GLY A 131 -7.44 -19.38 6.28
C GLY A 131 -6.30 -19.08 5.30
N SER A 132 -6.60 -18.76 4.04
CA SER A 132 -5.62 -18.38 3.02
C SER A 132 -5.76 -16.90 2.66
N LEU A 133 -4.65 -16.27 2.29
CA LEU A 133 -4.65 -14.94 1.71
C LEU A 133 -5.24 -14.99 0.30
N ALA A 134 -6.26 -14.19 0.04
CA ALA A 134 -6.93 -14.10 -1.26
C ALA A 134 -6.93 -12.67 -1.78
N LEU A 135 -6.57 -12.52 -3.06
CA LEU A 135 -6.74 -11.28 -3.81
C LEU A 135 -8.07 -11.33 -4.55
N ILE A 136 -8.88 -10.28 -4.39
CA ILE A 136 -10.15 -10.15 -5.10
C ILE A 136 -9.98 -9.12 -6.21
N SER A 137 -10.21 -9.54 -7.45
CA SER A 137 -10.07 -8.71 -8.64
C SER A 137 -11.27 -8.88 -9.57
N TYR A 138 -11.53 -7.89 -10.41
CA TYR A 138 -12.59 -7.93 -11.42
C TYR A 138 -12.08 -7.41 -12.76
N SER A 139 -12.60 -7.92 -13.87
CA SER A 139 -12.27 -7.46 -15.22
C SER A 139 -13.14 -6.30 -15.65
N HIS A 140 -12.53 -5.35 -16.34
CA HIS A 140 -13.23 -4.41 -17.20
C HIS A 140 -13.57 -5.14 -18.49
N GLU A 141 -14.83 -5.57 -18.65
CA GLU A 141 -15.34 -5.90 -19.98
C GLU A 141 -15.55 -4.59 -20.74
N PHE A 142 -14.60 -4.23 -21.61
CA PHE A 142 -14.90 -3.24 -22.63
C PHE A 142 -15.88 -3.90 -23.60
N ASN A 143 -17.15 -3.56 -23.47
CA ASN A 143 -18.08 -3.73 -24.56
C ASN A 143 -17.56 -2.86 -25.71
N GLU A 144 -16.81 -3.45 -26.64
CA GLU A 144 -16.67 -2.86 -27.96
C GLU A 144 -18.09 -2.65 -28.48
N CYS A 145 -18.51 -1.39 -28.56
CA CYS A 145 -19.65 -1.02 -29.37
C CYS A 145 -19.30 -1.43 -30.81
N ARG A 146 -19.63 -2.69 -31.17
CA ARG A 146 -19.63 -3.13 -32.56
C ARG A 146 -20.64 -2.24 -33.26
N ALA A 147 -20.16 -1.22 -33.96
CA ALA A 147 -20.96 -0.55 -34.95
C ALA A 147 -21.51 -1.64 -35.90
N PRO A 148 -22.83 -1.69 -36.15
CA PRO A 148 -23.35 -2.62 -37.12
C PRO A 148 -22.67 -2.32 -38.46
N LEU A 149 -22.11 -3.34 -39.09
CA LEU A 149 -21.66 -3.27 -40.48
C LEU A 149 -22.92 -2.94 -41.30
N ILE A 150 -22.94 -1.73 -41.86
CA ILE A 150 -23.91 -1.31 -42.88
C ILE A 150 -23.47 -1.90 -44.21
#